data_AF-A0A087RW09-F1
#
_entry.id   AF-A0A087RW09-F1
#
_cell.length_a   1.000
_cell.length_b   1.000
_cell.length_c   1.000
_cell.angle_alpha   90.00
_cell.angle_beta   90.00
_cell.angle_gamma   90.00
#
_symmetry.space_group_name_H-M   'P 1'
#
loop_
_entity.id
_entity.type
_entity.pdbx_description
1 polymer ?
#
loop_
_entity_poly.entity_id
_entity_poly.type
_entity_poly.pdbx_seq_one_letter_code
_entity_poly.pdbx_strand_id
1 'polypeptide(L)'
;MKFKKDTKSIKENSELRILAEYNRRFKQMKITQKKVNKLRDMEMDAEAKKIQELVKLLLGEIEAYYRKYRKVLTKYGTLPEPPLEIDITKEEREIATAWKNAHRKKYGI
;
A
#
# COMPACT_ATOMS: atom_id res chain seq x y z
N MET A 1 34.31 -18.13 7.64
CA MET A 1 33.59 -17.14 8.48
C MET A 1 32.09 -17.38 8.39
N LYS A 2 31.41 -17.73 9.50
CA LYS A 2 29.94 -17.76 9.54
C LYS A 2 29.46 -16.32 9.64
N PHE A 3 28.93 -15.75 8.55
CA PHE A 3 28.28 -14.45 8.57
C PHE A 3 27.04 -14.54 9.47
N LYS A 4 27.17 -14.15 10.74
CA LYS A 4 26.03 -13.87 11.61
C LYS A 4 25.35 -12.64 11.01
N LYS A 5 24.27 -12.83 10.25
CA LYS A 5 23.41 -11.73 9.84
C LYS A 5 22.88 -11.08 11.11
N ASP A 6 23.21 -9.81 11.32
CA ASP A 6 22.70 -9.03 12.45
C ASP A 6 21.18 -9.07 12.46
N THR A 7 20.61 -9.34 13.63
CA THR A 7 19.15 -9.41 13.85
C THR A 7 18.43 -8.15 13.38
N LYS A 8 19.09 -6.99 13.43
CA LYS A 8 18.60 -5.72 12.89
C LYS A 8 18.40 -5.76 11.36
N SER A 9 19.37 -6.32 10.61
CA SER A 9 19.29 -6.48 9.15
C SER A 9 18.17 -7.45 8.73
N ILE A 10 17.92 -8.49 9.53
CA ILE A 10 16.84 -9.45 9.29
C ILE A 10 15.47 -8.78 9.48
N LYS A 11 15.32 -7.96 10.53
CA LYS A 11 14.08 -7.22 10.81
C LYS A 11 13.81 -6.13 9.76
N GLU A 12 14.82 -5.39 9.34
CA GLU A 12 14.66 -4.41 8.25
C GLU A 12 14.26 -5.09 6.93
N ASN A 13 14.83 -6.26 6.62
CA ASN A 13 14.41 -7.03 5.45
C ASN A 13 12.95 -7.50 5.52
N SER A 14 12.46 -7.93 6.69
CA SER A 14 11.06 -8.33 6.84
C SER A 14 10.10 -7.15 6.73
N GLU A 15 10.48 -5.99 7.27
CA GLU A 15 9.72 -4.75 7.14
C GLU A 15 9.65 -4.25 5.68
N LEU A 16 10.74 -4.33 4.93
CA LEU A 16 10.74 -3.98 3.50
C LEU A 16 9.86 -4.93 2.67
N ARG A 17 9.81 -6.22 3.01
CA ARG A 17 8.87 -7.17 2.36
C ARG A 17 7.43 -6.79 2.63
N ILE A 18 7.10 -6.34 3.84
CA ILE A 18 5.76 -5.85 4.18
C ILE A 18 5.37 -4.67 3.29
N LEU A 19 6.26 -3.68 3.15
CA LEU A 19 6.05 -2.53 2.28
C LEU A 19 5.86 -2.94 0.81
N ALA A 20 6.72 -3.83 0.30
CA ALA A 20 6.66 -4.30 -1.07
C ALA A 20 5.33 -5.03 -1.38
N GLU A 21 4.88 -5.90 -0.48
CA GLU A 21 3.62 -6.62 -0.64
C GLU A 21 2.40 -5.69 -0.58
N TYR A 22 2.40 -4.70 0.32
CA TYR A 22 1.35 -3.68 0.34
C TYR A 22 1.27 -2.92 -0.99
N ASN A 23 2.42 -2.42 -1.48
CA ASN A 23 2.49 -1.69 -2.74
C ASN A 23 2.07 -2.56 -3.94
N ARG A 24 2.43 -3.84 -3.95
CA ARG A 24 2.03 -4.81 -4.98
C ARG A 24 0.50 -4.95 -5.01
N ARG A 25 -0.13 -5.20 -3.86
CA ARG A 25 -1.60 -5.34 -3.74
C ARG A 25 -2.30 -4.07 -4.18
N PHE A 26 -1.82 -2.92 -3.72
CA PHE A 26 -2.40 -1.63 -4.06
C PHE A 26 -2.28 -1.31 -5.56
N LYS A 27 -1.14 -1.62 -6.18
CA LYS A 27 -0.95 -1.51 -7.64
C LYS A 27 -1.90 -2.42 -8.40
N GLN A 28 -2.09 -3.66 -7.95
CA GLN A 28 -3.04 -4.60 -8.55
C GLN A 28 -4.47 -4.06 -8.47
N MET A 29 -4.91 -3.54 -7.32
CA MET A 29 -6.21 -2.89 -7.17
C MET A 29 -6.39 -1.73 -8.16
N LYS A 30 -5.41 -0.82 -8.26
CA LYS A 30 -5.45 0.30 -9.23
C LYS A 30 -5.57 -0.18 -10.67
N ILE A 31 -4.86 -1.25 -11.05
CA ILE A 31 -4.97 -1.86 -12.39
C ILE A 31 -6.37 -2.43 -12.62
N THR A 32 -6.92 -3.15 -11.64
CA THR A 32 -8.27 -3.73 -11.73
C THR A 32 -9.33 -2.64 -11.85
N GLN A 33 -9.25 -1.56 -11.06
CA GLN A 33 -10.18 -0.44 -11.15
C GLN A 33 -10.11 0.25 -12.52
N LYS A 34 -8.91 0.40 -13.10
CA LYS A 34 -8.77 0.92 -14.48
C LYS A 34 -9.49 0.05 -15.51
N LYS A 35 -9.47 -1.28 -15.34
CA LYS A 35 -10.22 -2.20 -16.21
C LYS A 35 -11.73 -2.01 -16.07
N VAL A 36 -12.23 -1.83 -14.84
CA VAL A 36 -13.66 -1.52 -14.62
C VAL A 36 -14.06 -0.25 -15.35
N ASN A 37 -13.27 0.82 -15.19
CA ASN A 37 -13.56 2.10 -15.84
C ASN A 37 -13.59 1.94 -17.37
N LYS A 38 -12.60 1.25 -17.95
CA LYS A 38 -12.58 0.98 -19.39
C LYS A 38 -13.81 0.22 -19.88
N LEU A 39 -14.31 -0.76 -19.12
CA LEU A 39 -15.53 -1.48 -19.49
C LEU A 39 -16.77 -0.58 -19.45
N ARG A 40 -16.86 0.33 -18.48
CA ARG A 40 -17.93 1.34 -18.43
C ARG A 40 -17.85 2.30 -19.60
N ASP A 41 -16.65 2.73 -19.98
CA ASP A 41 -16.43 3.59 -21.15
C ASP A 41 -16.87 2.90 -22.46
N MET A 42 -16.92 1.57 -22.47
CA MET A 42 -17.42 0.74 -23.57
C MET A 42 -18.91 0.36 -23.41
N GLU A 43 -19.63 0.97 -22.47
CA GLU A 43 -21.04 0.67 -22.13
C GLU A 43 -21.28 -0.79 -21.70
N MET A 44 -20.23 -1.50 -21.25
CA MET A 44 -20.29 -2.89 -20.78
C MET A 44 -20.54 -2.97 -19.26
N ASP A 45 -21.67 -2.42 -18.80
CA ASP A 45 -21.96 -2.27 -17.37
C ASP A 45 -22.06 -3.60 -16.60
N ALA A 46 -22.58 -4.66 -17.25
CA ALA A 46 -22.68 -5.97 -16.62
C ALA A 46 -21.30 -6.58 -16.32
N GLU A 47 -20.37 -6.51 -17.28
CA GLU A 47 -18.99 -6.96 -17.13
C GLU A 47 -18.22 -6.07 -16.15
N ALA A 48 -18.41 -4.75 -16.23
CA ALA A 48 -17.84 -3.81 -15.29
C ALA A 48 -18.25 -4.14 -13.84
N LYS A 49 -19.53 -4.47 -13.61
CA LYS A 49 -20.05 -4.86 -12.29
C LYS A 49 -19.40 -6.14 -11.77
N LYS A 50 -19.20 -7.16 -12.61
CA LYS A 50 -18.50 -8.40 -12.24
C LYS A 50 -17.07 -8.12 -11.76
N ILE A 51 -16.32 -7.26 -12.46
CA ILE A 51 -14.95 -6.90 -12.07
C ILE A 51 -14.92 -5.95 -10.86
N GLN A 52 -15.94 -5.11 -10.69
CA GLN A 52 -16.03 -4.22 -9.52
C GLN A 52 -16.09 -5.00 -8.20
N GLU A 53 -16.70 -6.19 -8.17
CA GLU A 53 -16.67 -7.08 -6.99
C GLU A 53 -15.25 -7.54 -6.66
N LEU A 54 -14.42 -7.83 -7.67
CA LEU A 54 -13.00 -8.13 -7.45
C LEU A 54 -12.24 -6.92 -6.88
N VAL A 55 -12.57 -5.70 -7.32
CA VAL A 55 -11.97 -4.49 -6.73
C VAL A 55 -12.33 -4.38 -5.25
N LYS A 56 -13.60 -4.59 -4.87
CA LYS A 56 -14.03 -4.54 -3.47
C LYS A 56 -13.30 -5.57 -2.61
N LEU A 57 -13.14 -6.79 -3.11
CA LEU A 57 -12.38 -7.84 -2.42
C LEU A 57 -10.92 -7.43 -2.20
N LEU A 58 -10.24 -6.92 -3.24
CA LEU A 58 -8.87 -6.43 -3.12
C LEU A 58 -8.76 -5.27 -2.13
N LEU A 59 -9.73 -4.35 -2.11
CA LEU A 59 -9.76 -3.26 -1.14
C LEU A 59 -9.84 -3.78 0.30
N GLY A 60 -10.72 -4.73 0.58
CA GLY A 60 -10.82 -5.36 1.90
C GLY A 60 -9.51 -6.03 2.33
N GLU A 61 -8.84 -6.74 1.42
CA GLU A 61 -7.54 -7.34 1.70
C GLU A 61 -6.45 -6.30 1.98
N ILE A 62 -6.41 -5.20 1.21
CA ILE A 62 -5.44 -4.12 1.39
C ILE A 62 -5.69 -3.42 2.72
N GLU A 63 -6.94 -3.17 3.08
CA GLU A 63 -7.30 -2.52 4.34
C GLU A 63 -6.89 -3.38 5.54
N ALA A 64 -7.22 -4.67 5.51
CA ALA A 64 -6.80 -5.62 6.54
C ALA A 64 -5.27 -5.70 6.65
N TYR A 65 -4.57 -5.71 5.52
CA TYR A 65 -3.10 -5.70 5.48
C TYR A 65 -2.53 -4.41 6.08
N TYR A 66 -3.10 -3.26 5.72
CA TYR A 66 -2.69 -1.96 6.27
C TYR A 66 -2.87 -1.95 7.79
N ARG A 67 -4.06 -2.30 8.29
CA ARG A 67 -4.35 -2.34 9.73
C ARG A 67 -3.36 -3.24 10.48
N LYS A 68 -3.05 -4.42 9.93
CA LYS A 68 -2.10 -5.37 10.51
C LYS A 68 -0.68 -4.82 10.60
N TYR A 69 -0.24 -4.08 9.58
CA TYR A 69 1.14 -3.61 9.45
C TYR A 69 1.30 -2.09 9.55
N ARG A 70 0.30 -1.40 10.11
CA ARG A 70 0.17 0.06 10.17
C ARG A 70 1.44 0.76 10.64
N LYS A 71 2.01 0.31 11.75
CA LYS A 71 3.26 0.86 12.31
C LYS A 71 4.43 0.80 11.32
N VAL A 72 4.58 -0.32 10.62
CA VAL A 72 5.66 -0.52 9.64
C VAL A 72 5.41 0.36 8.43
N LEU A 73 4.20 0.35 7.88
CA LEU A 73 3.86 1.13 6.69
C LEU A 73 4.02 2.64 6.95
N THR A 74 3.52 3.14 8.09
CA THR A 74 3.69 4.54 8.50
C THR A 74 5.16 4.92 8.67
N LYS A 75 5.99 4.04 9.26
CA LYS A 75 7.45 4.24 9.39
C LYS A 75 8.12 4.48 8.04
N TYR A 76 7.62 3.86 6.97
CA TYR A 76 8.11 4.03 5.59
C TYR A 76 7.28 5.04 4.77
N GLY A 77 6.59 5.98 5.42
CA GLY A 77 5.87 7.04 4.71
C GLY A 77 4.57 6.61 4.03
N THR A 78 4.09 5.38 4.27
CA THR A 78 2.89 4.85 3.62
C THR A 78 1.67 5.10 4.50
N LEU A 79 0.76 5.92 4.00
CA LEU A 79 -0.56 6.18 4.58
C LEU A 79 -1.62 5.56 3.66
N PRO A 80 -2.80 5.19 4.17
CA PRO A 80 -3.87 4.71 3.33
C PRO A 80 -4.32 5.85 2.42
N GLU A 81 -4.50 5.52 1.15
CA GLU A 81 -5.05 6.41 0.14
C GLU A 81 -6.50 6.02 -0.14
N PRO A 82 -7.35 6.96 -0.58
CA PRO A 82 -8.69 6.63 -1.07
C PRO A 82 -8.63 5.49 -2.11
N PRO A 83 -9.54 4.50 -2.04
CA PRO A 83 -10.76 4.48 -1.24
C PRO A 83 -10.64 3.77 0.13
N LEU A 84 -9.44 3.62 0.68
CA LEU A 84 -9.27 3.06 2.03
C LEU A 84 -9.68 4.09 3.08
N GLU A 85 -10.75 3.82 3.81
CA GLU A 85 -11.26 4.67 4.89
C GLU A 85 -10.73 4.20 6.24
N ILE A 86 -9.48 4.56 6.54
CA ILE A 86 -8.84 4.27 7.81
C ILE A 86 -8.48 5.59 8.48
N ASP A 87 -8.96 5.82 9.70
CA ASP A 87 -8.60 7.00 10.48
C ASP A 87 -7.10 7.02 10.77
N ILE A 88 -6.44 8.14 10.46
CA ILE A 88 -5.01 8.35 10.67
C ILE A 88 -4.77 9.42 11.72
N THR A 89 -3.95 9.11 12.71
CA THR A 89 -3.63 10.03 13.79
C THR A 89 -2.66 11.12 13.31
N LYS A 90 -2.60 12.24 14.03
CA LYS A 90 -1.64 13.31 13.74
C LYS A 90 -0.19 12.81 13.76
N GLU A 91 0.16 12.00 14.76
CA GLU A 91 1.50 11.40 14.92
C GLU A 91 1.89 10.55 13.69
N GLU A 92 0.97 9.76 13.16
CA GLU A 92 1.24 8.94 11.99
C GLU A 92 1.46 9.78 10.73
N ARG A 93 0.68 10.85 10.56
CA ARG A 93 0.91 11.82 9.48
C ARG A 93 2.27 12.47 9.59
N GLU A 94 2.69 12.83 10.80
CA GLU A 94 4.00 13.44 11.05
C GLU A 94 5.14 12.49 10.75
N ILE A 95 5.09 11.24 11.24
CA ILE A 95 6.08 10.20 10.95
C ILE A 95 6.19 9.98 9.44
N ALA A 96 5.05 9.80 8.77
CA ALA A 96 5.04 9.52 7.34
C ALA A 96 5.58 10.70 6.52
N THR A 97 5.21 11.93 6.90
CA THR A 97 5.70 13.16 6.26
C THR A 97 7.21 13.34 6.46
N ALA A 98 7.70 13.11 7.67
CA ALA A 98 9.13 13.19 7.98
C ALA A 98 9.95 12.21 7.13
N TRP A 99 9.46 10.97 6.99
CA TRP A 99 10.08 9.97 6.11
C TRP A 99 10.09 10.45 4.65
N LYS A 100 8.94 10.92 4.12
CA LYS A 100 8.84 11.43 2.74
C LYS A 100 9.81 12.57 2.48
N ASN A 101 9.90 13.53 3.40
CA ASN A 101 10.80 14.68 3.28
C ASN A 101 12.28 14.26 3.30
N ALA A 102 12.65 13.34 4.20
CA ALA A 102 14.00 12.81 4.27
C ALA A 102 14.37 12.03 2.99
N HIS A 103 13.46 11.19 2.50
CA HIS A 103 13.64 10.43 1.28
C HIS A 103 13.78 11.37 0.06
N ARG A 104 12.93 12.40 -0.03
CA ARG A 104 12.98 13.43 -1.07
C ARG A 104 14.32 14.14 -1.09
N LYS A 105 14.79 14.61 0.07
CA LYS A 105 16.09 15.28 0.22
C LYS A 105 17.27 14.39 -0.18
N LYS A 106 17.18 13.09 0.10
CA LYS A 106 18.25 12.13 -0.19
C LYS A 106 18.32 11.73 -1.67
N TYR A 107 17.18 11.60 -2.34
CA TYR A 107 17.10 11.04 -3.70
C TYR A 107 16.67 12.03 -4.78
N GLY A 108 16.37 13.29 -4.42
CA GLY A 108 16.14 14.38 -5.37
C GLY A 108 14.87 14.27 -6.23
N ILE A 109 13.83 13.57 -5.73
CA ILE A 109 12.53 13.41 -6.42
C ILE A 109 11.61 14.61 -6.17
#